data_AF-A0A0R3E4I3-F1
#
_entry.id   AF-A0A0R3E4I3-F1
#
_cell.length_a   1.000
_cell.length_b   1.000
_cell.length_c   1.000
_cell.angle_alpha   90.00
_cell.angle_beta   90.00
_cell.angle_gamma   90.00
#
_symmetry.space_group_name_H-M   'P 1'
#
loop_
_entity.id
_entity.type
_entity.pdbx_description
1 polymer ?
#
loop_
_entity_poly.entity_id
_entity_poly.type
_entity_poly.pdbx_seq_one_letter_code
_entity_poly.pdbx_strand_id
1 'polypeptide(L)'
;MLRRYALVLSVYLNTRGFAFILFEGHLSPFDWGIHETRGPRKNGTCLTRITTVFDRYAPDALVIQDTTEQGTMRARRICNLNTSVVKLANDRGIPVFAYSRDQVRRAFEGYGCPNKASLAELIAKHIPTLQQYVPPPRRPWMSEDRRMGLFDAAALALVFFQHLATG
;
A
#
# COMPACT_ATOMS: atom_id res chain seq x y z
N MET A 1 -9.30 -18.77 -15.71
CA MET A 1 -8.42 -17.59 -15.50
C MET A 1 -7.26 -18.00 -14.63
N LEU A 2 -6.05 -18.09 -15.18
CA LEU A 2 -4.85 -18.43 -14.41
C LEU A 2 -4.47 -17.24 -13.52
N ARG A 3 -4.45 -17.43 -12.20
CA ARG A 3 -3.91 -16.44 -11.26
C ARG A 3 -2.40 -16.44 -11.40
N ARG A 4 -1.81 -15.40 -12.02
CA ARG A 4 -0.35 -15.25 -12.16
C ARG A 4 0.36 -15.12 -10.80
N TYR A 5 -0.33 -14.58 -9.78
CA TYR A 5 0.12 -14.46 -8.40
C TYR A 5 -1.00 -14.92 -7.46
N ALA A 6 -0.71 -15.80 -6.51
CA ALA A 6 -1.69 -16.32 -5.55
C ALA A 6 -1.86 -15.35 -4.36
N LEU A 7 -0.75 -14.78 -3.86
CA LEU A 7 -0.71 -13.81 -2.76
C LEU A 7 0.02 -12.53 -3.19
N VAL A 8 -0.69 -11.41 -3.12
CA VAL A 8 -0.16 -10.08 -3.48
C VAL A 8 -0.15 -9.19 -2.25
N LEU A 9 1.04 -8.84 -1.77
CA LEU A 9 1.20 -7.94 -0.63
C LEU A 9 1.39 -6.51 -1.13
N SER A 10 0.54 -5.59 -0.69
CA SER A 10 0.80 -4.17 -0.85
C SER A 10 1.21 -3.51 0.46
N VAL A 11 2.27 -2.70 0.40
CA VAL A 11 2.80 -1.94 1.54
C VAL A 11 2.81 -0.44 1.21
N TYR A 12 2.15 0.35 2.05
CA TYR A 12 2.20 1.80 1.98
C TYR A 12 2.98 2.40 3.16
N LEU A 13 4.10 3.05 2.85
CA LEU A 13 4.94 3.72 3.83
C LEU A 13 4.44 5.16 4.09
N ASN A 14 4.34 5.53 5.37
CA ASN A 14 3.92 6.87 5.78
C ASN A 14 4.81 7.47 6.88
N THR A 15 4.53 8.72 7.25
CA THR A 15 5.34 9.44 8.25
C THR A 15 5.26 8.80 9.63
N ARG A 16 4.19 8.05 9.95
CA ARG A 16 3.94 7.39 11.24
C ARG A 16 4.39 5.92 11.30
N GLY A 17 4.54 5.26 10.16
CA GLY A 17 5.00 3.88 10.05
C GLY A 17 4.66 3.32 8.67
N PHE A 18 3.83 2.29 8.63
CA PHE A 18 3.31 1.73 7.37
C PHE A 18 1.95 1.08 7.59
N ALA A 19 1.23 0.86 6.50
CA ALA A 19 0.10 -0.05 6.47
C ALA A 19 0.31 -1.07 5.35
N PHE A 20 -0.34 -2.22 5.46
CA PHE A 20 -0.29 -3.24 4.43
C PHE A 20 -1.66 -3.88 4.25
N ILE A 21 -1.85 -4.47 3.08
CA ILE A 21 -2.96 -5.36 2.76
C ILE A 21 -2.44 -6.49 1.88
N LEU A 22 -2.88 -7.69 2.17
CA LEU A 22 -2.58 -8.90 1.44
C LEU A 22 -3.85 -9.34 0.71
N PHE A 23 -3.75 -9.64 -0.57
CA PHE A 23 -4.84 -10.15 -1.39
C PHE A 23 -4.55 -11.59 -1.82
N GLU A 24 -5.57 -12.44 -1.74
CA GLU A 24 -5.55 -13.78 -2.31
C GLU A 24 -6.20 -13.76 -3.70
N GLY A 25 -5.36 -13.73 -4.75
CA GLY A 25 -5.81 -13.45 -6.12
C GLY A 25 -6.45 -12.06 -6.27
N HIS A 26 -7.40 -11.92 -7.20
CA HIS A 26 -7.98 -10.62 -7.55
C HIS A 26 -9.08 -10.21 -6.56
N LEU A 27 -8.96 -9.02 -5.96
CA LEU A 27 -9.97 -8.37 -5.11
C LEU A 27 -10.43 -9.13 -3.85
N SER A 28 -9.79 -10.24 -3.48
CA SER A 28 -10.08 -10.95 -2.23
C SER A 28 -9.09 -10.55 -1.14
N PRO A 29 -9.41 -9.59 -0.25
CA PRO A 29 -8.52 -9.25 0.88
C PRO A 29 -8.40 -10.45 1.82
N PHE A 30 -7.17 -10.81 2.15
CA PHE A 30 -6.86 -11.95 3.02
C PHE A 30 -6.45 -11.50 4.43
N ASP A 31 -5.53 -10.55 4.53
CA ASP A 31 -5.08 -9.96 5.80
C ASP A 31 -4.63 -8.51 5.60
N TRP A 32 -4.61 -7.72 6.67
CA TRP A 32 -4.18 -6.32 6.64
C TRP A 32 -3.73 -5.82 8.00
N GLY A 33 -2.96 -4.74 8.00
CA GLY A 33 -2.48 -4.14 9.23
C GLY A 33 -2.07 -2.69 9.08
N ILE A 34 -2.18 -1.96 10.19
CA ILE A 34 -1.69 -0.58 10.34
C ILE A 34 -0.68 -0.57 11.47
N HIS A 35 0.56 -0.20 11.17
CA HIS A 35 1.65 -0.16 12.13
C HIS A 35 2.21 1.24 12.28
N GLU A 36 2.14 1.75 13.50
CA GLU A 36 2.76 3.01 13.89
C GLU A 36 4.01 2.74 14.71
N THR A 37 5.06 3.46 14.39
CA THR A 37 6.37 3.36 15.04
C THR A 37 6.82 4.75 15.45
N ARG A 38 7.32 4.88 16.68
CA ARG A 38 7.85 6.13 17.25
C ARG A 38 9.35 6.03 17.49
N GLY A 39 10.01 7.17 17.68
CA GLY A 39 11.43 7.25 18.04
C GLY A 39 12.41 7.17 16.86
N PRO A 40 13.72 7.25 17.16
CA PRO A 40 14.78 7.42 16.15
C PRO A 40 15.02 6.14 15.30
N ARG A 41 14.75 4.95 15.84
CA ARG A 41 14.95 3.65 15.16
C ARG A 41 13.77 3.23 14.28
N LYS A 42 13.01 4.21 13.79
CA LYS A 42 11.73 3.99 13.12
C LYS A 42 11.84 3.14 11.87
N ASN A 43 12.79 3.45 10.99
CA ASN A 43 12.97 2.71 9.74
C ASN A 43 13.36 1.25 10.01
N GLY A 44 14.29 1.00 10.93
CA GLY A 44 14.67 -0.37 11.32
C GLY A 44 13.49 -1.15 11.87
N THR A 45 12.69 -0.55 12.75
CA THR A 45 11.50 -1.21 13.32
C THR A 45 10.44 -1.50 12.25
N CYS A 46 10.20 -0.57 11.31
CA CYS A 46 9.30 -0.82 10.18
C CYS A 46 9.81 -1.96 9.31
N LEU A 47 11.12 -1.97 8.99
CA LEU A 47 11.72 -3.01 8.16
C LEU A 47 11.59 -4.39 8.83
N THR A 48 11.93 -4.51 10.11
CA THR A 48 11.76 -5.77 10.87
C THR A 48 10.31 -6.26 10.84
N ARG A 49 9.33 -5.37 10.99
CA ARG A 49 7.91 -5.76 10.93
C ARG A 49 7.49 -6.20 9.53
N ILE A 50 7.96 -5.54 8.48
CA ILE A 50 7.72 -5.95 7.09
C ILE A 50 8.38 -7.31 6.83
N THR A 51 9.58 -7.55 7.35
CA THR A 51 10.24 -8.86 7.30
C THR A 51 9.37 -9.94 7.92
N THR A 52 8.76 -9.70 9.10
CA THR A 52 7.82 -10.65 9.71
C THR A 52 6.59 -10.91 8.85
N VAL A 53 6.06 -9.90 8.15
CA VAL A 53 4.95 -10.09 7.19
C VAL A 53 5.40 -10.97 6.02
N PHE A 54 6.60 -10.76 5.49
CA PHE A 54 7.17 -11.60 4.43
C PHE A 54 7.41 -13.03 4.92
N ASP A 55 7.94 -13.21 6.13
CA ASP A 55 8.19 -14.54 6.73
C ASP A 55 6.89 -15.31 6.95
N ARG A 56 5.83 -14.62 7.37
CA ARG A 56 4.54 -15.24 7.64
C ARG A 56 3.80 -15.66 6.37
N TYR A 57 3.80 -14.80 5.36
CA TYR A 57 2.91 -14.97 4.22
C TYR A 57 3.60 -15.38 2.93
N ALA A 58 4.93 -15.22 2.83
CA ALA A 58 5.71 -15.51 1.63
C ALA A 58 5.01 -15.04 0.34
N PRO A 59 4.74 -13.72 0.18
CA PRO A 59 3.91 -13.23 -0.92
C PRO A 59 4.61 -13.43 -2.27
N ASP A 60 3.82 -13.72 -3.31
CA ASP A 60 4.33 -13.93 -4.66
C ASP A 60 4.68 -12.61 -5.37
N ALA A 61 4.15 -11.49 -4.88
CA ALA A 61 4.45 -10.16 -5.38
C ALA A 61 4.34 -9.11 -4.26
N LEU A 62 5.22 -8.11 -4.32
CA LEU A 62 5.16 -6.91 -3.49
C LEU A 62 4.72 -5.71 -4.33
N VAL A 63 3.74 -4.95 -3.86
CA VAL A 63 3.29 -3.70 -4.47
C VAL A 63 3.52 -2.52 -3.53
N ILE A 64 4.23 -1.50 -3.99
CA ILE A 64 4.59 -0.32 -3.18
C ILE A 64 4.34 0.98 -3.93
N GLN A 65 4.43 2.10 -3.20
CA GLN A 65 4.49 3.40 -3.86
C GLN A 65 5.86 3.57 -4.51
N ASP A 66 5.89 4.03 -5.76
CA ASP A 66 7.11 4.51 -6.40
C ASP A 66 7.55 5.82 -5.75
N THR A 67 8.74 5.83 -5.16
CA THR A 67 9.39 7.00 -4.55
C THR A 67 10.72 7.35 -5.21
N THR A 68 10.93 6.90 -6.45
CA THR A 68 12.04 7.33 -7.30
C THR A 68 11.83 8.77 -7.77
N GLU A 69 12.82 9.36 -8.45
CA GLU A 69 12.78 10.74 -8.93
C GLU A 69 11.62 10.99 -9.91
N GLN A 70 11.26 9.99 -10.72
CA GLN A 70 10.14 10.05 -11.68
C GLN A 70 8.79 9.66 -11.03
N GLY A 71 8.83 9.18 -9.79
CA GLY A 71 7.68 8.69 -9.05
C GLY A 71 7.06 9.75 -8.14
N THR A 72 6.72 9.33 -6.92
CA THR A 72 6.14 10.22 -5.91
C THR A 72 7.23 10.85 -5.06
N MET A 73 7.33 12.18 -5.08
CA MET A 73 8.21 12.90 -4.17
C MET A 73 7.79 12.66 -2.71
N ARG A 74 8.72 12.17 -1.89
CA ARG A 74 8.53 11.89 -0.47
C ARG A 74 9.73 12.36 0.34
N ALA A 75 9.56 12.44 1.67
CA ALA A 75 10.67 12.74 2.57
C ALA A 75 11.79 11.68 2.43
N ARG A 76 13.05 12.10 2.48
CA ARG A 76 14.25 11.23 2.35
C ARG A 76 14.16 9.96 3.19
N ARG A 77 13.65 10.06 4.42
CA ARG A 77 13.43 8.90 5.31
C ARG A 77 12.55 7.82 4.67
N ILE A 78 11.46 8.22 4.01
CA ILE A 78 10.53 7.30 3.32
C ILE A 78 11.21 6.68 2.12
N CYS A 79 11.92 7.46 1.30
CA CYS A 79 12.69 6.94 0.16
C CYS A 79 13.69 5.88 0.64
N ASN A 80 14.47 6.15 1.68
CA ASN A 80 15.43 5.19 2.24
C ASN A 80 14.77 3.90 2.73
N LEU A 81 13.61 4.01 3.40
CA LEU A 81 12.85 2.84 3.85
C LEU A 81 12.28 2.06 2.66
N ASN A 82 11.79 2.76 1.63
CA ASN A 82 11.30 2.15 0.40
C ASN A 82 12.41 1.34 -0.28
N THR A 83 13.58 1.94 -0.49
CA THR A 83 14.77 1.25 -1.02
C THR A 83 15.15 0.02 -0.19
N SER A 84 15.07 0.11 1.15
CA SER A 84 15.36 -1.03 2.03
C SER A 84 14.34 -2.17 1.87
N VAL A 85 13.06 -1.85 1.68
CA VAL A 85 11.99 -2.83 1.44
C VAL A 85 12.12 -3.49 0.07
N VAL A 86 12.46 -2.71 -0.97
CA VAL A 86 12.77 -3.25 -2.31
C VAL A 86 13.95 -4.22 -2.25
N LYS A 87 15.04 -3.82 -1.57
CA LYS A 87 16.18 -4.70 -1.37
C LYS A 87 15.78 -6.00 -0.67
N LEU A 88 15.03 -5.91 0.44
CA LEU A 88 14.54 -7.08 1.17
C LEU A 88 13.71 -8.03 0.30
N ALA A 89 12.86 -7.49 -0.58
CA ALA A 89 12.07 -8.29 -1.50
C ALA A 89 12.93 -8.98 -2.56
N ASN A 90 13.88 -8.26 -3.16
CA ASN A 90 14.82 -8.80 -4.13
C ASN A 90 15.70 -9.90 -3.53
N ASP A 91 16.20 -9.72 -2.30
CA ASP A 91 16.99 -10.71 -1.56
C ASP A 91 16.19 -12.02 -1.32
N ARG A 92 14.86 -11.98 -1.42
CA ARG A 92 13.94 -13.12 -1.29
C ARG A 92 13.32 -13.58 -2.60
N GLY A 93 13.73 -13.01 -3.74
CA GLY A 93 13.17 -13.33 -5.05
C GLY A 93 11.71 -12.90 -5.23
N ILE A 94 11.21 -11.97 -4.41
CA ILE A 94 9.84 -11.47 -4.52
C ILE A 94 9.82 -10.32 -5.54
N PRO A 95 9.12 -10.44 -6.68
CA PRO A 95 9.02 -9.36 -7.66
C PRO A 95 8.32 -8.14 -7.07
N VAL A 96 8.87 -6.96 -7.36
CA VAL A 96 8.37 -5.68 -6.84
C VAL A 96 7.74 -4.86 -7.95
N PHE A 97 6.52 -4.37 -7.69
CA PHE A 97 5.79 -3.45 -8.54
C PHE A 97 5.60 -2.13 -7.81
N ALA A 98 5.92 -1.02 -8.46
CA ALA A 98 5.85 0.29 -7.85
C ALA A 98 4.95 1.22 -8.67
N TYR A 99 4.08 1.97 -8.00
CA TYR A 99 3.19 2.93 -8.65
C TYR A 99 3.29 4.31 -8.02
N SER A 100 3.38 5.34 -8.87
CA SER A 100 3.38 6.72 -8.44
C SER A 100 1.98 7.15 -7.97
N ARG A 101 1.92 8.24 -7.19
CA ARG A 101 0.65 8.86 -6.79
C ARG A 101 -0.20 9.23 -8.01
N ASP A 102 0.42 9.67 -9.10
CA ASP A 102 -0.29 10.07 -10.32
C ASP A 102 -0.83 8.86 -11.07
N GLN A 103 -0.11 7.74 -11.12
CA GLN A 103 -0.64 6.49 -11.67
C GLN A 103 -1.86 6.01 -10.88
N VAL A 104 -1.79 6.03 -9.55
CA VAL A 104 -2.94 5.72 -8.70
C VAL A 104 -4.09 6.68 -9.00
N ARG A 105 -3.84 7.99 -9.03
CA ARG A 105 -4.88 8.99 -9.30
C ARG A 105 -5.58 8.71 -10.64
N ARG A 106 -4.82 8.52 -11.72
CA ARG A 106 -5.35 8.24 -13.07
C ARG A 106 -6.20 6.98 -13.12
N ALA A 107 -5.77 5.91 -12.46
CA ALA A 107 -6.52 4.65 -12.40
C ALA A 107 -7.91 4.81 -11.75
N PHE A 108 -8.10 5.83 -10.91
CA PHE A 108 -9.36 6.12 -10.23
C PHE A 108 -10.10 7.37 -10.73
N GLU A 109 -9.57 8.07 -11.75
CA GLU A 109 -10.20 9.29 -12.30
C GLU A 109 -11.62 9.03 -12.82
N GLY A 110 -11.82 7.92 -13.55
CA GLY A 110 -13.11 7.53 -14.10
C GLY A 110 -14.20 7.19 -13.06
N TYR A 111 -13.81 6.99 -11.80
CA TYR A 111 -14.73 6.68 -10.70
C TYR A 111 -15.14 7.92 -9.88
N GLY A 112 -14.76 9.13 -10.33
CA GLY A 112 -15.19 10.37 -9.69
C GLY A 112 -14.64 10.55 -8.26
N CYS A 113 -13.42 10.09 -7.99
CA CYS A 113 -12.77 10.18 -6.69
C CYS A 113 -11.73 11.33 -6.66
N PRO A 114 -12.12 12.59 -6.40
CA PRO A 114 -11.21 13.74 -6.47
C PRO A 114 -10.16 13.76 -5.35
N ASN A 115 -10.38 13.02 -4.27
CA ASN A 115 -9.49 13.00 -3.12
C ASN A 115 -9.39 11.61 -2.45
N LYS A 116 -8.44 11.47 -1.53
CA LYS A 116 -8.21 10.23 -0.77
C LYS A 116 -9.42 9.76 0.03
N ALA A 117 -10.25 10.66 0.55
CA ALA A 117 -11.42 10.28 1.33
C ALA A 117 -12.48 9.60 0.45
N SER A 118 -12.80 10.19 -0.70
CA SER A 118 -13.69 9.56 -1.68
C SER A 118 -13.16 8.22 -2.20
N LEU A 119 -11.83 8.11 -2.39
CA LEU A 119 -11.22 6.84 -2.79
C LEU A 119 -11.32 5.78 -1.68
N ALA A 120 -11.11 6.16 -0.41
CA ALA A 120 -11.27 5.25 0.71
C ALA A 120 -12.72 4.74 0.83
N GLU A 121 -13.71 5.61 0.64
CA GLU A 121 -15.13 5.23 0.60
C GLU A 121 -15.45 4.29 -0.56
N LEU A 122 -14.92 4.58 -1.77
CA LEU A 122 -15.10 3.71 -2.93
C LEU A 122 -14.51 2.32 -2.67
N ILE A 123 -13.29 2.24 -2.15
CA ILE A 123 -12.63 0.98 -1.81
C ILE A 123 -13.45 0.23 -0.76
N ALA A 124 -13.92 0.90 0.29
CA ALA A 124 -14.74 0.28 1.35
C ALA A 124 -16.08 -0.26 0.83
N LYS A 125 -16.68 0.37 -0.19
CA LYS A 125 -17.91 -0.15 -0.84
C LYS A 125 -17.66 -1.48 -1.55
N HIS A 126 -16.49 -1.65 -2.17
CA HIS A 126 -16.13 -2.88 -2.88
C HIS A 126 -15.46 -3.93 -2.00
N ILE A 127 -14.89 -3.50 -0.88
CA ILE A 127 -14.20 -4.35 0.09
C ILE A 127 -14.82 -4.13 1.47
N PRO A 128 -15.99 -4.75 1.77
CA PRO A 128 -16.77 -4.42 2.97
C PRO A 128 -16.02 -4.62 4.29
N THR A 129 -15.06 -5.55 4.34
CA THR A 129 -14.21 -5.76 5.53
C THR A 129 -13.40 -4.53 5.91
N LEU A 130 -13.13 -3.62 4.95
CA LEU A 130 -12.42 -2.38 5.18
C LEU A 130 -13.32 -1.23 5.67
N GLN A 131 -14.65 -1.38 5.65
CA GLN A 131 -15.59 -0.31 5.98
C GLN A 131 -15.38 0.28 7.39
N GLN A 132 -15.09 -0.57 8.37
CA GLN A 132 -14.80 -0.14 9.75
C GLN A 132 -13.54 0.73 9.88
N TYR A 133 -12.65 0.71 8.88
CA TYR A 133 -11.42 1.48 8.87
C TYR A 133 -11.55 2.82 8.16
N VAL A 134 -12.67 3.12 7.49
CA VAL A 134 -12.86 4.39 6.80
C VAL A 134 -12.65 5.56 7.79
N PRO A 135 -11.70 6.46 7.53
CA PRO A 135 -11.48 7.61 8.40
C PRO A 135 -12.69 8.55 8.43
N PRO A 136 -12.98 9.20 9.57
CA PRO A 136 -13.94 10.28 9.60
C PRO A 136 -13.48 11.44 8.70
N PRO A 137 -14.40 12.31 8.24
CA PRO A 137 -14.05 13.49 7.46
C PRO A 137 -12.97 14.33 8.13
N ARG A 138 -11.89 14.61 7.39
CA ARG A 138 -10.73 15.36 7.90
C ARG A 138 -11.04 16.85 7.88
N ARG A 139 -10.82 17.53 9.01
CA ARG A 139 -10.83 19.01 9.09
C ARG A 139 -9.46 19.59 8.72
N PRO A 140 -9.35 20.84 8.24
CA PRO A 140 -8.08 21.41 7.76
C PRO A 140 -6.92 21.36 8.77
N TRP A 141 -7.21 21.52 10.06
CA TRP A 141 -6.22 21.50 11.15
C TRP A 141 -5.87 20.09 11.66
N MET A 142 -6.56 19.06 11.18
CA MET A 142 -6.30 17.69 11.59
C MET A 142 -5.22 17.06 10.73
N SER A 143 -4.25 16.40 11.36
CA SER A 143 -3.35 15.49 10.64
C SER A 143 -4.16 14.37 9.95
N GLU A 144 -3.62 13.77 8.90
CA GLU A 144 -4.24 12.60 8.25
C GLU A 144 -4.51 11.49 9.28
N ASP A 145 -5.61 10.75 9.16
CA ASP A 145 -5.90 9.62 10.04
C ASP A 145 -4.94 8.46 9.76
N ARG A 146 -4.53 7.72 10.79
CA ARG A 146 -3.62 6.57 10.62
C ARG A 146 -4.19 5.49 9.71
N ARG A 147 -5.51 5.35 9.69
CA ARG A 147 -6.23 4.36 8.88
C ARG A 147 -6.17 4.65 7.39
N MET A 148 -5.90 5.90 6.99
CA MET A 148 -5.79 6.25 5.57
C MET A 148 -4.70 5.44 4.85
N GLY A 149 -3.61 5.10 5.54
CA GLY A 149 -2.54 4.29 4.96
C GLY A 149 -3.02 2.92 4.48
N LEU A 150 -4.05 2.33 5.10
CA LEU A 150 -4.62 1.06 4.67
C LEU A 150 -5.29 1.20 3.29
N PHE A 151 -6.01 2.30 3.08
CA PHE A 151 -6.65 2.59 1.79
C PHE A 151 -5.63 2.98 0.72
N ASP A 152 -4.55 3.68 1.08
CA ASP A 152 -3.45 3.93 0.16
C ASP A 152 -2.78 2.61 -0.28
N ALA A 153 -2.60 1.64 0.63
CA ALA A 153 -2.08 0.30 0.29
C ALA A 153 -3.08 -0.49 -0.59
N ALA A 154 -4.38 -0.44 -0.27
CA ALA A 154 -5.40 -1.06 -1.10
C ALA A 154 -5.42 -0.45 -2.50
N ALA A 155 -5.36 0.88 -2.63
CA ALA A 155 -5.33 1.56 -3.92
C ALA A 155 -4.15 1.10 -4.79
N LEU A 156 -2.96 0.94 -4.21
CA LEU A 156 -1.78 0.40 -4.91
C LEU A 156 -2.03 -1.03 -5.43
N ALA A 157 -2.55 -1.92 -4.59
CA ALA A 157 -2.88 -3.30 -5.00
C ALA A 157 -3.93 -3.33 -6.12
N LEU A 158 -4.95 -2.48 -6.04
CA LEU A 158 -5.99 -2.39 -7.07
C LEU A 158 -5.45 -1.93 -8.43
N VAL A 159 -4.54 -0.96 -8.44
CA VAL A 159 -3.84 -0.51 -9.65
C VAL A 159 -3.00 -1.64 -10.25
N PHE A 160 -2.29 -2.39 -9.41
CA PHE A 160 -1.54 -3.56 -9.84
C PHE A 160 -2.44 -4.57 -10.56
N PHE A 161 -3.58 -4.88 -9.96
CA PHE A 161 -4.50 -5.83 -10.54
C PHE A 161 -5.17 -5.34 -11.84
N GLN A 162 -5.47 -4.05 -11.95
CA GLN A 162 -5.97 -3.47 -13.21
C GLN A 162 -4.94 -3.66 -14.34
N HIS A 163 -3.66 -3.38 -14.07
CA HIS A 163 -2.60 -3.57 -15.06
C HIS A 163 -2.40 -5.03 -15.45
N LEU A 164 -2.52 -5.96 -14.49
CA LEU A 164 -2.47 -7.40 -14.78
C LEU A 164 -3.65 -7.90 -15.62
N ALA A 165 -4.81 -7.26 -15.54
CA ALA A 165 -5.97 -7.64 -16.35
C ALA A 165 -5.88 -7.12 -17.79
N THR A 166 -5.10 -6.07 -18.02
CA THR A 166 -4.94 -5.43 -19.34
C THR A 166 -3.73 -5.91 -20.15
N GLY A 167 -2.84 -6.73 -19.56
CA GLY A 167 -1.62 -7.22 -20.20
C GLY A 167 -1.54 -8.73 -20.25
#